data_AF-A0A5N6ERR5-F1
#
_entry.id   AF-A0A5N6ERR5-F1
#
_cell.length_a   1.000
_cell.length_b   1.000
_cell.length_c   1.000
_cell.angle_alpha   90.00
_cell.angle_beta   90.00
_cell.angle_gamma   90.00
#
_symmetry.space_group_name_H-M   'P 1'
#
loop_
_entity.id
_entity.type
_entity.pdbx_description
1 polymer ?
#
loop_
_entity_poly.entity_id
_entity_poly.type
_entity_poly.pdbx_seq_one_letter_code
_entity_poly.pdbx_strand_id
1 'polypeptide(L)'
;MSTRSRLFLLALLFPSIRGQETPTCLSPASNGGPPNKAACCLEPGRQEESVDGVIYEYICNHYATNTNVFYHEVLNAYECAKKCSEEAGLCHAASWKPKANSHEGGRCFLAMAGFVEKPDRNGEWLLLVRTDRTDPVDGDSSHDHPQPGCEEEVDEAWTQCETVAEEYCEMKTAHMQQQLDAKDTDLVNCMHPYALSF
;
A
#
# COMPACT_ATOMS: atom_id res chain seq x y z
N MET A 1 -57.26 -47.56 -35.09
CA MET A 1 -56.49 -46.31 -34.90
C MET A 1 -55.96 -46.32 -33.48
N SER A 2 -54.63 -46.42 -33.28
CA SER A 2 -54.00 -46.39 -31.95
C SER A 2 -52.68 -45.63 -32.08
N THR A 3 -52.64 -44.41 -31.57
CA THR A 3 -51.46 -43.55 -31.55
C THR A 3 -50.76 -43.71 -30.20
N ARG A 4 -49.52 -44.22 -30.21
CA ARG A 4 -48.67 -44.29 -29.03
C ARG A 4 -47.91 -42.96 -28.88
N SER A 5 -48.26 -42.21 -27.83
CA SER A 5 -47.57 -41.01 -27.39
C SER A 5 -46.24 -41.39 -26.72
N ARG A 6 -45.12 -40.83 -27.19
CA ARG A 6 -43.79 -40.95 -26.57
C ARG A 6 -43.50 -39.68 -25.79
N LEU A 7 -43.53 -39.77 -24.46
CA LEU A 7 -42.97 -38.75 -23.57
C LEU A 7 -41.45 -38.82 -23.60
N PHE A 8 -40.81 -37.78 -24.12
CA PHE A 8 -39.37 -37.54 -23.95
C PHE A 8 -39.16 -36.68 -22.69
N LEU A 9 -38.54 -37.25 -21.67
CA LEU A 9 -38.00 -36.52 -20.52
C LEU A 9 -36.66 -35.91 -20.92
N LEU A 10 -36.64 -34.60 -21.17
CA LEU A 10 -35.42 -33.81 -21.34
C LEU A 10 -34.84 -33.51 -19.95
N ALA A 11 -33.82 -34.27 -19.57
CA ALA A 11 -32.96 -33.92 -18.44
C ALA A 11 -32.12 -32.69 -18.83
N LEU A 12 -32.45 -31.54 -18.24
CA LEU A 12 -31.64 -30.32 -18.31
C LEU A 12 -30.33 -30.56 -17.55
N LEU A 13 -29.29 -30.95 -18.29
CA LEU A 13 -27.91 -30.84 -17.83
C LEU A 13 -27.55 -29.36 -17.83
N PHE A 14 -27.75 -28.67 -16.71
CA PHE A 14 -27.11 -27.39 -16.49
C PHE A 14 -25.61 -27.65 -16.38
N PRO A 15 -24.75 -27.15 -17.30
CA PRO A 15 -23.34 -27.11 -17.01
C PRO A 15 -23.18 -26.17 -15.81
N SER A 16 -22.64 -26.67 -14.69
CA SER A 16 -22.10 -25.78 -13.67
C SER A 16 -21.11 -24.87 -14.36
N ILE A 17 -21.50 -23.61 -14.55
CA ILE A 17 -20.57 -22.52 -14.82
C ILE A 17 -19.72 -22.46 -13.55
N ARG A 18 -18.61 -23.21 -13.51
CA ARG A 18 -17.51 -22.87 -12.62
C ARG A 18 -17.07 -21.50 -13.09
N GLY A 19 -17.43 -20.46 -12.33
CA GLY A 19 -16.79 -19.17 -12.44
C GLY A 19 -15.30 -19.43 -12.39
N GLN A 20 -14.62 -19.16 -13.49
CA GLN A 20 -13.18 -19.17 -13.53
C GLN A 20 -12.77 -17.92 -12.76
N GLU A 21 -12.54 -18.06 -11.45
CA GLU A 21 -12.03 -16.97 -10.62
C GLU A 21 -10.77 -16.44 -11.31
N THR A 22 -10.84 -15.20 -11.78
CA THR A 22 -9.68 -14.48 -12.28
C THR A 22 -8.64 -14.46 -11.16
N PRO A 23 -7.39 -14.88 -11.42
CA PRO A 23 -6.36 -14.85 -10.39
C PRO A 23 -6.19 -13.41 -9.90
N THR A 24 -6.56 -13.18 -8.64
CA THR A 24 -6.54 -11.86 -7.99
C THR A 24 -5.11 -11.51 -7.57
N CYS A 25 -4.66 -10.31 -7.94
CA CYS A 25 -3.30 -9.84 -7.72
C CYS A 25 -2.93 -9.82 -6.23
N LEU A 26 -3.81 -9.23 -5.43
CA LEU A 26 -3.68 -9.00 -4.00
C LEU A 26 -4.53 -10.00 -3.21
N SER A 27 -4.53 -11.26 -3.63
CA SER A 27 -5.13 -12.34 -2.85
C SER A 27 -4.13 -12.98 -1.88
N PRO A 28 -4.54 -13.29 -0.64
CA PRO A 28 -3.72 -14.05 0.30
C PRO A 28 -3.36 -15.44 -0.22
N ALA A 29 -4.17 -16.01 -1.12
CA ALA A 29 -3.90 -17.30 -1.76
C ALA A 29 -2.95 -17.21 -2.96
N SER A 30 -2.53 -16.00 -3.35
CA SER A 30 -1.62 -15.81 -4.47
C SER A 30 -0.23 -16.38 -4.17
N ASN A 31 0.29 -17.18 -5.09
CA ASN A 31 1.67 -17.65 -5.05
C ASN A 31 2.62 -16.47 -5.22
N GLY A 32 3.76 -16.49 -4.54
CA GLY A 32 4.78 -15.44 -4.62
C GLY A 32 5.54 -15.33 -5.94
N GLY A 33 6.57 -14.48 -5.94
CA GLY A 33 7.56 -14.43 -7.02
C GLY A 33 7.01 -13.96 -8.38
N PRO A 34 7.71 -14.28 -9.49
CA PRO A 34 7.30 -13.85 -10.83
C PRO A 34 5.85 -14.19 -11.23
N PRO A 35 5.28 -15.35 -10.84
CA PRO A 35 3.87 -15.65 -11.11
C PRO A 35 2.88 -14.66 -10.49
N ASN A 36 3.09 -14.18 -9.26
CA ASN A 36 2.21 -13.16 -8.67
C ASN A 36 2.22 -11.88 -9.52
N LYS A 37 3.43 -11.44 -9.92
CA LYS A 37 3.58 -10.24 -10.72
C LYS A 37 2.85 -10.39 -12.06
N ALA A 38 2.96 -11.55 -12.69
CA ALA A 38 2.25 -11.83 -13.94
C ALA A 38 0.73 -11.78 -13.75
N ALA A 39 0.20 -12.30 -12.64
CA ALA A 39 -1.23 -12.20 -12.30
C ALA A 39 -1.69 -10.74 -12.10
N CYS A 40 -0.85 -9.89 -11.50
CA CYS A 40 -1.12 -8.46 -11.35
C CYS A 40 -1.05 -7.66 -12.65
N CYS A 41 -0.40 -8.18 -13.69
CA CYS A 41 -0.10 -7.43 -14.91
C CYS A 41 -0.80 -7.98 -16.14
N LEU A 42 -1.96 -8.62 -15.95
CA LEU A 42 -2.78 -9.15 -17.04
C LEU A 42 -3.38 -8.04 -17.90
N GLU A 43 -3.78 -6.94 -17.27
CA GLU A 43 -4.36 -5.77 -17.92
C GLU A 43 -3.44 -4.55 -17.84
N PRO A 44 -3.40 -3.71 -18.88
CA PRO A 44 -2.69 -2.44 -18.82
C PRO A 44 -3.44 -1.43 -17.94
N GLY A 45 -2.70 -0.46 -17.40
CA GLY A 45 -3.27 0.64 -16.61
C GLY A 45 -3.22 0.39 -15.11
N ARG A 46 -4.06 1.15 -14.39
CA ARG A 46 -4.24 1.01 -12.94
C ARG A 46 -5.39 0.06 -12.68
N GLN A 47 -5.20 -0.80 -11.70
CA GLN A 47 -6.19 -1.79 -11.29
C GLN A 47 -6.39 -1.65 -9.79
N GLU A 48 -7.55 -2.05 -9.30
CA GLU A 48 -7.93 -1.87 -7.90
C GLU A 48 -8.30 -3.19 -7.26
N GLU A 49 -7.73 -3.47 -6.10
CA GLU A 49 -8.12 -4.58 -5.24
C GLU A 49 -8.04 -4.16 -3.78
N SER A 50 -8.86 -4.79 -2.96
CA SER A 50 -8.96 -4.51 -1.53
C SER A 50 -8.09 -5.43 -0.71
N VAL A 51 -7.42 -4.86 0.29
CA VAL A 51 -6.60 -5.60 1.25
C VAL A 51 -7.02 -5.16 2.64
N ASP A 52 -7.60 -6.10 3.39
CA ASP A 52 -8.11 -5.88 4.74
C ASP A 52 -9.04 -4.65 4.83
N GLY A 53 -9.89 -4.46 3.81
CA GLY A 53 -10.88 -3.38 3.72
C GLY A 53 -10.35 -2.06 3.16
N VAL A 54 -9.04 -1.94 2.89
CA VAL A 54 -8.42 -0.76 2.27
C VAL A 54 -8.26 -0.98 0.78
N ILE A 55 -8.73 -0.04 -0.04
CA ILE A 55 -8.56 -0.10 -1.50
C ILE A 55 -7.12 0.28 -1.88
N TYR A 56 -6.46 -0.60 -2.63
CA TYR A 56 -5.17 -0.37 -3.23
C TYR A 56 -5.30 -0.24 -4.75
N GLU A 57 -4.72 0.82 -5.30
CA GLU A 57 -4.44 0.91 -6.73
C GLU A 57 -3.08 0.26 -6.99
N TYR A 58 -3.02 -0.76 -7.84
CA TYR A 58 -1.78 -1.37 -8.26
C TYR A 58 -1.43 -1.05 -9.72
N ILE A 59 -0.13 -0.84 -9.96
CA ILE A 59 0.41 -0.35 -11.22
C ILE A 59 1.63 -1.17 -11.58
N CYS A 60 1.55 -1.84 -12.72
CA CYS A 60 2.65 -2.64 -13.22
C CYS A 60 3.78 -1.78 -13.78
N ASN A 61 5.01 -2.25 -13.56
CA ASN A 61 6.24 -1.63 -14.06
C ASN A 61 6.40 -0.19 -13.56
N HIS A 62 5.99 0.04 -12.32
CA HIS A 62 6.17 1.31 -11.61
C HIS A 62 6.66 1.03 -10.19
N TYR A 63 7.29 2.03 -9.59
CA TYR A 63 7.68 2.02 -8.18
C TYR A 63 7.52 3.40 -7.56
N ALA A 64 7.45 3.42 -6.24
CA ALA A 64 7.47 4.61 -5.42
C ALA A 64 8.91 5.00 -5.09
N THR A 65 9.23 6.27 -5.24
CA THR A 65 10.42 6.88 -4.63
C THR A 65 10.17 7.25 -3.18
N ASN A 66 11.22 7.66 -2.45
CA ASN A 66 11.15 7.98 -1.02
C ASN A 66 10.65 6.82 -0.15
N THR A 67 10.94 5.59 -0.59
CA THR A 67 10.70 4.40 0.21
C THR A 67 11.78 4.24 1.29
N ASN A 68 11.46 3.49 2.33
CA ASN A 68 12.41 3.09 3.36
C ASN A 68 13.62 2.38 2.71
N VAL A 69 14.81 2.68 3.23
CA VAL A 69 16.07 2.05 2.78
C VAL A 69 16.04 0.53 3.05
N PHE A 70 15.32 0.13 4.10
CA PHE A 70 15.10 -1.27 4.45
C PHE A 70 13.85 -1.80 3.76
N TYR A 71 13.94 -3.02 3.25
CA TYR A 71 12.82 -3.75 2.68
C TYR A 71 12.36 -4.87 3.62
N HIS A 72 11.08 -5.22 3.50
CA HIS A 72 10.52 -6.41 4.11
C HIS A 72 10.57 -7.56 3.10
N GLU A 73 11.02 -8.71 3.57
CA GLU A 73 10.87 -9.96 2.83
C GLU A 73 9.44 -10.45 3.03
N VAL A 74 8.69 -10.57 1.94
CA VAL A 74 7.27 -10.97 1.94
C VAL A 74 7.04 -12.10 0.94
N LEU A 75 6.01 -12.91 1.14
CA LEU A 75 5.69 -14.04 0.27
C LEU A 75 5.10 -13.58 -1.07
N ASN A 76 4.27 -12.55 -1.08
CA ASN A 76 3.54 -12.09 -2.26
C ASN A 76 3.20 -10.59 -2.18
N ALA A 77 2.55 -10.05 -3.21
CA ALA A 77 2.14 -8.65 -3.30
C ALA A 77 1.05 -8.30 -2.26
N TYR A 78 0.14 -9.23 -1.95
CA TYR A 78 -0.86 -9.08 -0.88
C TYR A 78 -0.18 -8.78 0.46
N GLU A 79 0.84 -9.55 0.84
CA GLU A 79 1.56 -9.31 2.10
C GLU A 79 2.30 -7.97 2.10
N CYS A 80 2.76 -7.49 0.94
CA CYS A 80 3.34 -6.15 0.83
C CYS A 80 2.31 -5.04 1.06
N ALA A 81 1.13 -5.16 0.44
CA ALA A 81 0.01 -4.24 0.69
C ALA A 81 -0.43 -4.28 2.16
N LYS A 82 -0.51 -5.49 2.75
CA LYS A 82 -0.85 -5.67 4.16
C LYS A 82 0.16 -5.01 5.10
N LYS A 83 1.46 -5.15 4.82
CA LYS A 83 2.50 -4.43 5.59
C LYS A 83 2.30 -2.93 5.54
N CYS A 84 1.88 -2.38 4.40
CA CYS A 84 1.55 -0.97 4.29
C CYS A 84 0.28 -0.59 5.09
N SER A 85 -0.75 -1.45 5.14
CA SER A 85 -1.95 -1.16 5.93
C SER A 85 -1.72 -1.26 7.44
N GLU A 86 -0.81 -2.12 7.89
CA GLU A 86 -0.40 -2.25 9.30
C GLU A 86 0.24 -0.97 9.86
N GLU A 87 0.83 -0.13 9.00
CA GLU A 87 1.49 1.13 9.37
C GLU A 87 0.50 2.28 9.60
N ALA A 88 -0.63 2.05 10.27
CA ALA A 88 -1.60 3.03 10.80
C ALA A 88 -1.87 4.29 9.92
N GLY A 89 -1.88 4.16 8.59
CA GLY A 89 -2.08 5.26 7.65
C GLY A 89 -0.83 6.11 7.32
N LEU A 90 0.31 5.81 7.92
CA LEU A 90 1.61 6.44 7.61
C LEU A 90 2.16 5.94 6.26
N CYS A 91 1.89 4.70 5.90
CA CYS A 91 2.29 4.19 4.59
C CYS A 91 1.33 4.66 3.50
N HIS A 92 1.83 5.39 2.51
CA HIS A 92 1.05 5.91 1.39
C HIS A 92 1.17 5.04 0.13
N ALA A 93 2.27 4.30 0.00
CA ALA A 93 2.46 3.33 -1.07
C ALA A 93 3.50 2.28 -0.68
N ALA A 94 3.48 1.16 -1.36
CA ALA A 94 4.50 0.13 -1.29
C ALA A 94 4.98 -0.26 -2.68
N SER A 95 6.28 -0.51 -2.83
CA SER A 95 6.87 -1.05 -4.05
C SER A 95 7.28 -2.48 -3.79
N TRP A 96 6.67 -3.41 -4.53
CA TRP A 96 6.99 -4.81 -4.45
C TRP A 96 7.73 -5.25 -5.70
N LYS A 97 8.74 -6.11 -5.54
CA LYS A 97 9.33 -6.84 -6.68
C LYS A 97 9.65 -8.28 -6.31
N PRO A 98 9.43 -9.24 -7.22
CA PRO A 98 9.82 -10.61 -7.00
C PRO A 98 11.34 -10.74 -6.93
N LYS A 99 11.82 -11.77 -6.23
CA LYS A 99 13.24 -12.12 -6.22
C LYS A 99 13.63 -12.74 -7.56
N ALA A 100 14.61 -12.17 -8.25
CA ALA A 100 15.05 -12.65 -9.57
C ALA A 100 15.44 -14.15 -9.61
N ASN A 101 15.96 -14.69 -8.49
CA ASN A 101 16.47 -16.07 -8.43
C ASN A 101 15.62 -17.00 -7.53
N SER A 102 14.40 -16.60 -7.16
CA SER A 102 13.51 -17.40 -6.33
C SER A 102 12.13 -17.46 -6.96
N HIS A 103 11.54 -18.66 -6.95
CA HIS A 103 10.15 -18.85 -7.34
C HIS A 103 9.18 -18.33 -6.27
N GLU A 104 9.69 -18.00 -5.10
CA GLU A 104 8.92 -17.59 -3.94
C GLU A 104 9.39 -16.23 -3.41
N GLY A 105 8.41 -15.45 -2.96
CA GLY A 105 8.66 -14.20 -2.26
C GLY A 105 9.07 -13.03 -3.14
N GLY A 106 9.21 -11.90 -2.47
CA GLY A 106 9.67 -10.66 -3.04
C GLY A 106 10.12 -9.69 -1.96
N ARG A 107 10.66 -8.57 -2.40
CA ARG A 107 11.05 -7.48 -1.52
C ARG A 107 10.01 -6.39 -1.58
N CYS A 108 9.55 -5.96 -0.41
CA CYS A 108 8.56 -4.92 -0.22
C CYS A 108 9.22 -3.68 0.37
N PHE A 109 9.07 -2.53 -0.29
CA PHE A 109 9.62 -1.25 0.14
C PHE A 109 8.46 -0.30 0.43
N LEU A 110 8.34 0.18 1.67
CA LEU A 110 7.23 1.05 2.08
C LEU A 110 7.60 2.52 1.91
N ALA A 111 6.68 3.35 1.44
CA ALA A 111 6.82 4.81 1.35
C ALA A 111 5.95 5.49 2.42
N MET A 112 6.61 5.96 3.47
CA MET A 112 5.98 6.46 4.70
C MET A 112 5.79 7.99 4.76
N ALA A 113 6.43 8.74 3.85
CA ALA A 113 6.50 10.20 3.90
C ALA A 113 6.04 10.84 2.57
N GLY A 114 4.98 10.25 1.98
CA GLY A 114 4.60 10.49 0.60
C GLY A 114 5.54 9.82 -0.42
N PHE A 115 5.19 9.86 -1.69
CA PHE A 115 5.98 9.25 -2.76
C PHE A 115 5.81 9.97 -4.10
N VAL A 116 6.79 9.80 -4.99
CA VAL A 116 6.63 10.08 -6.41
C VAL A 116 6.68 8.75 -7.16
N GLU A 117 5.65 8.51 -7.97
CA GLU A 117 5.59 7.38 -8.89
C GLU A 117 6.64 7.52 -9.99
N LYS A 118 7.37 6.44 -10.25
CA LYS A 118 8.37 6.36 -11.31
C LYS A 118 8.14 5.13 -12.18
N PRO A 119 8.23 5.28 -13.51
CA PRO A 119 8.21 4.13 -14.41
C PRO A 119 9.48 3.30 -14.21
N ASP A 120 9.30 1.98 -14.20
CA ASP A 120 10.35 1.00 -14.19
C ASP A 120 10.56 0.44 -15.60
N ARG A 121 11.75 0.70 -16.17
CA ARG A 121 12.11 0.26 -17.52
C ARG A 121 12.41 -1.24 -17.60
N ASN A 122 12.74 -1.87 -16.47
CA ASN A 122 13.08 -3.29 -16.43
C ASN A 122 11.83 -4.17 -16.26
N GLY A 123 10.70 -3.58 -15.88
CA GLY A 123 9.45 -4.29 -15.68
C GLY A 123 9.53 -5.34 -14.57
N GLU A 124 10.24 -5.06 -13.50
CA GLU A 124 10.37 -5.90 -12.30
C GLU A 124 9.46 -5.44 -11.18
N TRP A 125 9.05 -4.17 -11.18
CA TRP A 125 8.34 -3.57 -10.05
C TRP A 125 6.82 -3.59 -10.22
N LEU A 126 6.14 -3.69 -9.07
CA LEU A 126 4.72 -3.46 -8.89
C LEU A 126 4.58 -2.37 -7.82
N LEU A 127 3.93 -1.27 -8.20
CA LEU A 127 3.58 -0.19 -7.27
C LEU A 127 2.19 -0.47 -6.71
N LEU A 128 2.04 -0.37 -5.40
CA LEU A 128 0.81 -0.51 -4.63
C LEU A 128 0.54 0.82 -3.95
N VAL A 129 -0.40 1.61 -4.46
CA VAL A 129 -0.79 2.89 -3.88
C VAL A 129 -1.93 2.66 -2.91
N ARG A 130 -1.73 3.01 -1.65
CA ARG A 130 -2.79 2.97 -0.65
C ARG A 130 -3.70 4.16 -0.89
N THR A 131 -4.99 3.91 -1.07
CA THR A 131 -5.98 5.00 -1.17
C THR A 131 -6.59 5.28 0.20
N ASP A 132 -7.31 6.39 0.30
CA ASP A 132 -8.15 6.74 1.44
C ASP A 132 -9.51 6.03 1.42
N ARG A 133 -9.83 5.31 0.32
CA ARG A 133 -11.08 4.56 0.17
C ARG A 133 -11.01 3.23 0.91
N THR A 134 -12.12 2.87 1.54
CA THR A 134 -12.37 1.54 2.08
C THR A 134 -13.47 0.84 1.30
N ASP A 135 -13.41 -0.47 1.20
CA ASP A 135 -14.52 -1.24 0.65
C ASP A 135 -15.79 -1.02 1.50
N PRO A 136 -16.98 -0.99 0.88
CA PRO A 136 -18.22 -1.06 1.63
C PRO A 136 -18.21 -2.34 2.46
N VAL A 137 -18.29 -2.22 3.78
CA VAL A 137 -18.54 -3.37 4.64
C VAL A 137 -19.93 -3.89 4.28
N ASP A 138 -20.01 -5.09 3.71
CA ASP A 138 -21.26 -5.79 3.41
C ASP A 138 -22.07 -5.88 4.72
N GLY A 139 -23.00 -4.94 4.91
CA GLY A 139 -23.80 -4.88 6.12
C GLY A 139 -24.31 -3.50 6.54
N ASP A 140 -23.79 -2.39 6.00
CA ASP A 140 -24.31 -1.07 6.38
C ASP A 140 -25.01 -0.36 5.24
N SER A 141 -26.29 -0.69 5.09
CA SER A 141 -27.24 0.14 4.36
C SER A 141 -27.93 1.11 5.32
N SER A 142 -27.16 1.83 6.13
CA SER A 142 -27.58 3.13 6.65
C SER A 142 -26.88 4.21 5.84
N HIS A 143 -27.64 4.83 4.93
CA HIS A 143 -27.36 6.21 4.57
C HIS A 143 -27.59 7.03 5.85
N ASP A 144 -26.58 7.12 6.70
CA ASP A 144 -26.53 8.13 7.75
C ASP A 144 -26.54 9.47 7.04
N HIS A 145 -27.71 10.09 7.05
CA HIS A 145 -27.83 11.51 6.79
C HIS A 145 -26.91 12.20 7.79
N PRO A 146 -26.10 13.20 7.40
CA PRO A 146 -25.24 13.90 8.33
C PRO A 146 -26.09 14.37 9.51
N GLN A 147 -25.84 13.83 10.70
CA GLN A 147 -26.51 14.35 11.89
C GLN A 147 -26.05 15.80 12.04
N PRO A 148 -26.97 16.79 12.06
CA PRO A 148 -26.59 18.16 12.28
C PRO A 148 -26.01 18.27 13.70
N GLY A 149 -24.72 18.58 13.81
CA GLY A 149 -24.02 18.74 15.09
C GLY A 149 -22.61 18.14 15.19
N CYS A 150 -22.16 17.33 14.22
CA CYS A 150 -20.80 16.75 14.26
C CYS A 150 -19.68 17.73 13.89
N GLU A 151 -20.01 18.94 13.42
CA GLU A 151 -19.02 19.94 12.98
C GLU A 151 -18.14 20.40 14.14
N GLU A 152 -18.71 20.59 15.34
CA GLU A 152 -17.96 21.05 16.52
C GLU A 152 -16.94 20.01 17.00
N GLU A 153 -17.32 18.72 17.03
CA GLU A 153 -16.43 17.64 17.46
C GLU A 153 -15.30 17.40 16.44
N VAL A 154 -15.60 17.54 15.14
CA VAL A 154 -14.61 17.41 14.07
C VAL A 154 -13.64 18.59 14.09
N ASP A 155 -14.13 19.82 14.29
CA ASP A 155 -13.29 21.02 14.38
C ASP A 155 -12.39 20.98 15.63
N GLU A 156 -12.90 20.48 16.76
CA GLU A 156 -12.11 20.29 17.98
C GLU A 156 -11.02 19.23 17.77
N ALA A 157 -11.36 18.07 17.21
CA ALA A 157 -10.41 17.00 16.91
C ALA A 157 -9.35 17.45 15.88
N TRP A 158 -9.73 18.23 14.89
CA TRP A 158 -8.82 18.82 13.90
C TRP A 158 -7.83 19.77 14.57
N THR A 159 -8.31 20.68 15.43
CA THR A 159 -7.47 21.62 16.17
C THR A 159 -6.48 20.89 17.08
N GLN A 160 -6.90 19.80 17.72
CA GLN A 160 -6.02 18.96 18.53
C GLN A 160 -4.94 18.26 17.70
N CYS A 161 -5.26 17.81 16.48
CA CYS A 161 -4.26 17.22 15.58
C CYS A 161 -3.24 18.27 15.09
N GLU A 162 -3.71 19.48 14.77
CA GLU A 162 -2.85 20.57 14.30
C GLU A 162 -1.86 21.00 15.40
N THR A 163 -2.34 21.17 16.63
CA THR A 163 -1.49 21.51 17.78
C THR A 163 -0.42 20.44 18.07
N VAL A 164 -0.78 19.15 18.05
CA VAL A 164 0.20 18.06 18.23
C VAL A 164 1.23 18.04 17.09
N ALA A 165 0.80 18.32 15.85
CA ALA A 165 1.70 18.39 14.71
C ALA A 165 2.68 19.58 14.82
N GLU A 166 2.21 20.73 15.29
CA GLU A 166 3.04 21.91 15.56
C GLU A 166 4.07 21.63 16.66
N GLU A 167 3.64 21.10 17.82
CA GLU A 167 4.54 20.76 18.92
C GLU A 167 5.63 19.76 18.50
N TYR A 168 5.26 18.76 17.70
CA TYR A 168 6.21 17.79 17.16
C TYR A 168 7.20 18.43 16.19
N CYS A 169 6.74 19.36 15.35
CA CYS A 169 7.58 20.11 14.42
C CYS A 169 8.60 20.99 15.17
N GLU A 170 8.15 21.71 16.20
CA GLU A 170 9.00 22.55 17.04
C GLU A 170 10.06 21.73 17.77
N MET A 171 9.65 20.63 18.42
CA MET A 171 10.57 19.73 19.12
C MET A 171 11.64 19.17 18.17
N LYS A 172 11.24 18.71 16.98
CA LYS A 172 12.17 18.18 15.98
C LYS A 172 13.14 19.25 15.49
N THR A 173 12.65 20.48 15.28
CA THR A 173 13.47 21.62 14.85
C THR A 173 14.50 21.99 15.93
N ALA A 174 14.09 22.09 17.19
CA ALA A 174 14.98 22.37 18.31
C ALA A 174 16.07 21.30 18.47
N HIS A 175 15.71 20.02 18.33
CA HIS A 175 16.66 18.92 18.38
C HIS A 175 17.67 18.97 17.23
N MET A 176 17.24 19.26 15.99
CA MET A 176 18.16 19.45 14.87
C MET A 176 19.09 20.64 15.07
N GLN A 177 18.59 21.75 15.61
CA GLN A 177 19.41 22.93 15.90
C GLN A 177 20.50 22.61 16.93
N GLN A 178 20.16 21.90 18.01
CA GLN A 178 21.15 21.44 18.99
C GLN A 178 22.24 20.56 18.36
N GLN A 179 21.89 19.69 17.41
CA GLN A 179 22.89 18.89 16.69
C GLN A 179 23.80 19.74 15.80
N LEU A 180 23.28 20.79 15.18
CA LEU A 180 24.08 21.73 14.40
C LEU A 180 25.04 22.51 15.30
N ASP A 181 24.55 23.05 16.42
CA ASP A 181 25.37 23.82 17.37
C ASP A 181 26.48 22.95 18.00
N ALA A 182 26.17 21.69 18.34
CA ALA A 182 27.16 20.74 18.82
C ALA A 182 28.24 20.46 17.76
N LYS A 183 27.82 20.27 16.50
CA LYS A 183 28.74 20.02 15.39
C LYS A 183 29.60 21.23 15.04
N ASP A 184 29.06 22.44 15.12
CA ASP A 184 29.81 23.69 14.93
C ASP A 184 30.82 23.89 16.06
N THR A 185 30.45 23.56 17.30
CA THR A 185 31.38 23.57 18.45
C THR A 185 32.54 22.59 18.23
N ASP A 186 32.25 21.38 17.77
CA ASP A 186 33.29 20.40 17.40
C ASP A 186 34.19 20.92 16.27
N LEU A 187 33.62 21.58 15.25
CA LEU A 187 34.38 22.18 14.16
C LEU A 187 35.35 23.27 14.64
N VAL A 188 34.89 24.18 15.52
CA VAL A 188 35.70 25.24 16.12
C VAL A 188 36.82 24.65 16.98
N ASN A 189 36.53 23.61 17.76
CA ASN A 189 37.51 22.91 18.58
C ASN A 189 38.53 22.14 17.74
N CYS A 190 38.15 21.60 16.59
CA CYS A 190 39.08 20.96 15.65
C CYS A 190 39.98 21.97 14.90
N MET A 191 39.56 23.23 14.75
CA MET A 191 40.39 24.30 14.17
C MET A 191 41.33 24.98 15.18
N HIS A 192 41.02 24.94 16.48
CA HIS A 192 41.84 25.58 17.53
C HIS A 192 43.23 24.97 17.82
N PRO A 193 43.53 23.67 17.66
CA PRO A 193 44.87 23.15 17.97
C PRO A 193 45.97 23.60 17.00
N TYR A 194 45.62 24.22 15.86
CA TYR A 194 46.59 24.72 14.89
C TYR A 194 47.02 26.18 15.11
N ALA A 195 46.45 26.89 16.09
CA ALA A 195 46.73 28.33 16.31
C ALA A 195 47.63 28.64 17.52
N LEU A 196 48.09 27.64 18.27
CA LEU A 196 48.93 27.83 19.48
C LEU A 196 50.36 27.27 19.34
N SER A 197 50.90 27.21 18.12
CA SER A 197 52.32 26.89 17.88
C SER A 197 53.00 28.04 17.13
N PHE A 198 53.30 29.12 17.85
CA PHE A 198 54.29 30.13 17.48
C PHE A 198 55.04 30.60 18.73
#